data_AF-A0A1F8LRL7-F1
#
_entry.id   AF-A0A1F8LRL7-F1
#
_cell.length_a   1.000
_cell.length_b   1.000
_cell.length_c   1.000
_cell.angle_alpha   90.00
_cell.angle_beta   90.00
_cell.angle_gamma   90.00
#
_symmetry.space_group_name_H-M   'P 1'
#
loop_
_entity.id
_entity.type
_entity.pdbx_description
1 polymer ?
#
loop_
_entity_poly.entity_id
_entity_poly.type
_entity_poly.pdbx_seq_one_letter_code
_entity_poly.pdbx_strand_id
1 'polypeptide(L)'
;MDKRIRKPIVKEDTRREWLRRFESGESLEDIAKKESFDIRTVKRQVDKAEEECASKEVRQAVLRNALLDHFQDMVYLVEKVMEFINAKATVSLEPEKEKLLDGLRQHLPRSPIFKCLNRWELLQKGKAEINQKISGRLLDIKVLLKLGGDDIKDLPKENYSSLRDILNHQIECWSTGVKALDVSRDFVMKDTGELVDVNYGRYNIGMMSKDTGNRLKNAISKIEQKILKWEEVKKLGELYIEETRLRNKLLDELQVIKLRRVVPGRCRYCPI
;
A
#
# COMPACT_ATOMS: atom_id res chain seq x y z
N MET A 1 -54.47 59.62 -11.74
CA MET A 1 -53.68 58.40 -11.97
C MET A 1 -52.79 58.20 -10.76
N ASP A 2 -53.22 57.38 -9.80
CA ASP A 2 -52.45 57.14 -8.58
C ASP A 2 -51.14 56.45 -8.90
N LYS A 3 -50.04 57.09 -8.50
CA LYS A 3 -48.69 56.55 -8.62
C LYS A 3 -48.66 55.25 -7.83
N ARG A 4 -48.43 54.11 -8.50
CA ARG A 4 -48.15 52.83 -7.85
C ARG A 4 -46.93 53.01 -6.93
N ILE A 5 -47.17 53.23 -5.64
CA ILE A 5 -46.15 53.23 -4.61
C ILE A 5 -45.54 51.82 -4.60
N ARG A 6 -44.25 51.72 -5.00
CA ARG A 6 -43.54 50.44 -4.92
C ARG A 6 -43.46 50.02 -3.46
N LYS A 7 -44.05 48.87 -3.12
CA LYS A 7 -43.96 48.29 -1.78
C LYS A 7 -42.48 48.09 -1.41
N PRO A 8 -42.09 48.31 -0.14
CA PRO A 8 -40.72 48.11 0.31
C PRO A 8 -40.29 46.66 0.08
N ILE A 9 -39.06 46.48 -0.40
CA ILE A 9 -38.47 45.16 -0.60
C ILE A 9 -38.23 44.56 0.79
N VAL A 10 -38.87 43.42 1.07
CA VAL A 10 -38.66 42.67 2.32
C VAL A 10 -37.24 42.10 2.30
N LYS A 11 -36.42 42.50 3.26
CA LYS A 11 -35.03 42.03 3.43
C LYS A 11 -35.01 40.58 3.93
N GLU A 12 -33.92 39.86 3.64
CA GLU A 12 -33.77 38.44 4.04
C GLU A 12 -33.90 38.24 5.56
N ASP A 13 -33.31 39.12 6.36
CA ASP A 13 -33.39 39.05 7.83
C ASP A 13 -34.83 39.16 8.35
N THR A 14 -35.63 40.04 7.73
CA THR A 14 -37.05 40.20 8.06
C THR A 14 -37.86 38.96 7.71
N ARG A 15 -37.54 38.28 6.60
CA ARG A 15 -38.21 37.01 6.24
C ARG A 15 -37.88 35.90 7.22
N ARG A 16 -36.61 35.80 7.64
CA ARG A 16 -36.17 34.82 8.65
C ARG A 16 -36.86 35.07 9.99
N GLU A 17 -37.04 36.33 10.35
CA GLU A 17 -37.76 36.69 11.57
C GLU A 17 -39.25 36.33 11.51
N TRP A 18 -39.90 36.56 10.37
CA TRP A 18 -41.29 36.15 10.17
C TRP A 18 -41.46 34.64 10.22
N LEU A 19 -40.52 33.89 9.63
CA LEU A 19 -40.50 32.42 9.74
C LEU A 19 -40.36 31.98 11.21
N ARG A 20 -39.41 32.54 11.96
CA ARG A 20 -39.22 32.21 13.39
C ARG A 20 -40.48 32.48 14.22
N ARG A 21 -41.16 33.60 13.97
CA ARG A 21 -42.39 33.98 14.68
C ARG A 21 -43.55 33.05 14.32
N PHE A 22 -43.66 32.66 13.05
CA PHE A 22 -44.63 31.68 12.59
C PHE A 22 -44.40 30.28 13.21
N GLU A 23 -43.15 29.80 13.22
CA GLU A 23 -42.75 28.54 13.87
C GLU A 23 -42.97 28.55 15.39
N SER A 24 -42.89 29.73 16.02
CA SER A 24 -43.18 29.94 17.44
C SER A 24 -44.69 29.98 17.76
N GLY A 25 -45.56 29.83 16.76
CA GLY A 25 -47.01 29.77 16.89
C GLY A 25 -47.76 31.09 16.65
N GLU A 26 -47.10 32.15 16.17
CA GLU A 26 -47.78 33.40 15.80
C GLU A 26 -48.51 33.27 14.45
N SER A 27 -49.75 33.77 14.37
CA SER A 27 -50.53 33.66 13.13
C SER A 27 -49.99 34.61 12.05
N LEU A 28 -50.12 34.21 10.77
CA LEU A 28 -49.74 35.06 9.63
C LEU A 28 -50.49 36.40 9.61
N GLU A 29 -51.70 36.44 10.17
CA GLU A 29 -52.50 37.66 10.29
C GLU A 29 -51.93 38.62 11.33
N ASP A 30 -51.41 38.11 12.44
CA ASP A 30 -50.81 38.92 13.50
C ASP A 30 -49.46 39.49 13.07
N ILE A 31 -48.66 38.69 12.33
CA ILE A 31 -47.41 39.15 11.72
C ILE A 31 -47.71 40.23 10.67
N ALA A 32 -48.72 40.03 9.82
CA ALA A 32 -49.14 41.01 8.82
C ALA A 32 -49.61 42.34 9.44
N LYS A 33 -50.41 42.28 10.51
CA LYS A 33 -50.89 43.45 11.25
C LYS A 33 -49.75 44.22 11.90
N LYS A 34 -48.83 43.53 12.60
CA LYS A 34 -47.71 44.17 13.31
C LYS A 34 -46.70 44.81 12.36
N GLU A 35 -46.45 44.19 11.22
CA GLU A 35 -45.41 44.63 10.28
C GLU A 35 -45.98 45.53 9.16
N SER A 36 -47.29 45.79 9.17
CA SER A 36 -48.00 46.59 8.15
C SER A 36 -47.84 46.05 6.72
N PHE A 37 -47.83 44.72 6.56
CA PHE A 37 -47.80 44.05 5.26
C PHE A 37 -49.12 43.32 4.96
N ASP A 38 -49.38 43.08 3.67
CA ASP A 38 -50.51 42.26 3.23
C ASP A 38 -50.26 40.78 3.60
N ILE A 39 -51.28 40.08 4.10
CA ILE A 39 -51.19 38.67 4.52
C ILE A 39 -50.62 37.79 3.40
N ARG A 40 -50.99 38.03 2.13
CA ARG A 40 -50.45 37.28 0.97
C ARG A 40 -48.96 37.53 0.78
N THR A 41 -48.49 38.74 1.14
CA THR A 41 -47.05 39.08 1.09
C THR A 41 -46.31 38.37 2.22
N VAL A 42 -46.84 38.40 3.45
CA VAL A 42 -46.23 37.70 4.60
C VAL A 42 -46.18 36.20 4.32
N LYS A 43 -47.30 35.58 3.93
CA LYS A 43 -47.36 34.16 3.56
C LYS A 43 -46.31 33.81 2.50
N ARG A 44 -46.27 34.53 1.37
CA ARG A 44 -45.29 34.26 0.31
C ARG A 44 -43.84 34.39 0.78
N GLN A 45 -43.54 35.31 1.69
CA GLN A 45 -42.17 35.48 2.20
C GLN A 45 -41.81 34.43 3.26
N VAL A 46 -42.78 33.94 4.04
CA VAL A 46 -42.63 32.81 4.96
C VAL A 46 -42.41 31.51 4.16
N ASP A 47 -43.28 31.19 3.20
CA ASP A 47 -43.14 30.03 2.31
C ASP A 47 -41.75 30.04 1.62
N LYS A 48 -41.32 31.22 1.13
CA LYS A 48 -39.99 31.38 0.53
C LYS A 48 -38.84 31.18 1.54
N ALA A 49 -39.01 31.60 2.79
CA ALA A 49 -38.02 31.37 3.84
C ALA A 49 -37.93 29.89 4.23
N GLU A 50 -39.05 29.18 4.28
CA GLU A 50 -39.10 27.72 4.47
C GLU A 50 -38.36 26.98 3.35
N GLU A 51 -38.64 27.32 2.08
CA GLU A 51 -37.92 26.76 0.93
C GLU A 51 -36.42 27.04 0.98
N GLU A 52 -36.01 28.26 1.39
CA GLU A 52 -34.60 28.62 1.54
C GLU A 52 -33.92 27.84 2.67
N CYS A 53 -34.59 27.62 3.80
CA CYS A 53 -34.10 26.79 4.91
C CYS A 53 -33.95 25.32 4.48
N ALA A 54 -35.00 24.73 3.89
CA ALA A 54 -34.96 23.36 3.39
C ALA A 54 -33.87 23.16 2.32
N SER A 55 -33.72 24.12 1.39
CA SER A 55 -32.65 24.06 0.38
C SER A 55 -31.25 24.14 1.01
N LYS A 56 -31.06 24.96 2.05
CA LYS A 56 -29.80 25.04 2.80
C LYS A 56 -29.51 23.73 3.52
N GLU A 57 -30.50 23.13 4.18
CA GLU A 57 -30.35 21.84 4.86
C GLU A 57 -29.99 20.71 3.88
N VAL A 58 -30.69 20.61 2.75
CA VAL A 58 -30.37 19.63 1.70
C VAL A 58 -28.94 19.82 1.18
N ARG A 59 -28.54 21.06 0.89
CA ARG A 59 -27.15 21.35 0.46
C ARG A 59 -26.12 20.96 1.51
N GLN A 60 -26.37 21.27 2.77
CA GLN A 60 -25.49 20.88 3.88
C GLN A 60 -25.41 19.36 4.03
N ALA A 61 -26.52 18.65 3.88
CA ALA A 61 -26.56 17.19 3.92
C ALA A 61 -25.78 16.57 2.76
N VAL A 62 -25.96 17.06 1.53
CA VAL A 62 -25.21 16.60 0.34
C VAL A 62 -23.71 16.85 0.54
N LEU A 63 -23.31 18.03 1.00
CA LEU A 63 -21.90 18.36 1.25
C LEU A 63 -21.30 17.45 2.34
N ARG A 64 -22.05 17.23 3.43
CA ARG A 64 -21.63 16.33 4.51
C ARG A 64 -21.42 14.91 4.00
N ASN A 65 -22.34 14.38 3.19
CA ASN A 65 -22.22 13.04 2.62
C ASN A 65 -21.02 12.94 1.67
N ALA A 66 -20.86 13.90 0.76
CA ALA A 66 -19.70 13.93 -0.13
C ALA A 66 -18.37 13.98 0.63
N LEU A 67 -18.29 14.74 1.74
CA LEU A 67 -17.10 14.77 2.59
C LEU A 67 -16.83 13.44 3.28
N LEU A 68 -17.89 12.78 3.77
CA LEU A 68 -17.77 11.45 4.38
C LEU A 68 -17.28 10.42 3.36
N ASP A 69 -17.84 10.42 2.16
CA ASP A 69 -17.45 9.52 1.09
C ASP A 69 -15.99 9.76 0.68
N HIS A 70 -15.59 11.02 0.52
CA HIS A 70 -14.19 11.39 0.23
C HIS A 70 -13.22 10.89 1.31
N PHE A 71 -13.57 10.98 2.59
CA PHE A 71 -12.73 10.44 3.65
C PHE A 71 -12.71 8.91 3.66
N GLN A 72 -13.82 8.25 3.33
CA GLN A 72 -13.86 6.80 3.18
C GLN A 72 -12.97 6.33 2.03
N ASP A 73 -12.98 7.02 0.89
CA ASP A 73 -12.11 6.73 -0.25
C ASP A 73 -10.63 6.86 0.12
N MET A 74 -10.28 7.88 0.91
CA MET A 74 -8.91 8.08 1.40
C MET A 74 -8.48 6.97 2.36
N VAL A 75 -9.37 6.55 3.27
CA VAL A 75 -9.09 5.43 4.19
C VAL A 75 -8.96 4.12 3.41
N TYR A 76 -9.82 3.88 2.44
CA TYR A 76 -9.75 2.71 1.57
C TYR A 76 -8.44 2.68 0.78
N LEU A 77 -7.98 3.82 0.25
CA LEU A 77 -6.67 3.91 -0.40
C LEU A 77 -5.54 3.54 0.57
N VAL A 78 -5.58 4.04 1.81
CA VAL A 78 -4.60 3.71 2.85
C VAL A 78 -4.57 2.20 3.11
N GLU A 79 -5.74 1.56 3.20
CA GLU A 79 -5.83 0.10 3.36
C GLU A 79 -5.21 -0.66 2.19
N LYS A 80 -5.46 -0.22 0.96
CA LYS A 80 -4.84 -0.81 -0.23
C LYS A 80 -3.32 -0.67 -0.21
N VAL A 81 -2.79 0.50 0.16
CA VAL A 81 -1.35 0.71 0.31
C VAL A 81 -0.78 -0.23 1.38
N MET A 82 -1.46 -0.41 2.51
CA MET A 82 -1.05 -1.36 3.55
C MET A 82 -1.04 -2.81 3.04
N GLU A 83 -2.04 -3.23 2.25
CA GLU A 83 -2.08 -4.56 1.62
C GLU A 83 -0.87 -4.78 0.71
N PHE A 84 -0.52 -3.82 -0.15
CA PHE A 84 0.66 -3.90 -1.02
C PHE A 84 1.96 -4.04 -0.23
N ILE A 85 2.10 -3.24 0.83
CA ILE A 85 3.27 -3.28 1.71
C ILE A 85 3.38 -4.63 2.44
N ASN A 86 2.27 -5.18 2.91
CA ASN A 86 2.23 -6.49 3.57
C ASN A 86 2.55 -7.63 2.59
N ALA A 87 2.05 -7.55 1.36
CA ALA A 87 2.37 -8.49 0.29
C ALA A 87 3.82 -8.40 -0.21
N LYS A 88 4.61 -7.44 0.28
CA LYS A 88 5.97 -7.11 -0.22
C LYS A 88 5.98 -6.83 -1.73
N ALA A 89 4.86 -6.35 -2.27
CA ALA A 89 4.71 -6.04 -3.68
C ALA A 89 5.14 -4.60 -3.97
N THR A 90 5.51 -4.33 -5.22
CA THR A 90 5.61 -2.95 -5.71
C THR A 90 4.21 -2.34 -5.68
N VAL A 91 4.11 -1.12 -5.13
CA VAL A 91 2.85 -0.36 -5.13
C VAL A 91 2.58 0.09 -6.56
N SER A 92 1.85 -0.73 -7.31
CA SER A 92 1.31 -0.36 -8.62
C SER A 92 -0.17 -0.07 -8.43
N LEU A 93 -0.54 1.21 -8.48
CA LEU A 93 -1.91 1.66 -8.34
C LEU A 93 -2.52 1.91 -9.71
N GLU A 94 -3.83 1.67 -9.83
CA GLU A 94 -4.58 2.11 -11.01
C GLU A 94 -4.56 3.65 -11.12
N PRO A 95 -4.70 4.22 -12.33
CA PRO A 95 -4.61 5.67 -12.54
C PRO A 95 -5.57 6.52 -11.69
N GLU A 96 -6.75 5.99 -11.36
CA GLU A 96 -7.72 6.65 -10.48
C GLU A 96 -7.22 6.71 -9.02
N LYS A 97 -6.56 5.65 -8.56
CA LYS A 97 -5.94 5.56 -7.24
C LYS A 97 -4.67 6.40 -7.14
N GLU A 98 -3.98 6.66 -8.26
CA GLU A 98 -2.88 7.63 -8.32
C GLU A 98 -3.37 9.06 -8.02
N LYS A 99 -4.52 9.46 -8.57
CA LYS A 99 -5.13 10.77 -8.25
C LYS A 99 -5.55 10.87 -6.78
N LEU A 100 -6.11 9.80 -6.22
CA LEU A 100 -6.41 9.75 -4.79
C LEU A 100 -5.14 9.79 -3.93
N LEU A 101 -4.04 9.18 -4.39
CA LEU A 101 -2.73 9.26 -3.71
C LEU A 101 -2.18 10.68 -3.71
N ASP A 102 -2.33 11.43 -4.81
CA ASP A 102 -2.03 12.86 -4.85
C ASP A 102 -2.91 13.65 -3.89
N GLY A 103 -4.20 13.31 -3.80
CA GLY A 103 -5.12 13.89 -2.83
C GLY A 103 -4.67 13.63 -1.39
N LEU A 104 -4.32 12.40 -1.06
CA LEU A 104 -3.78 12.00 0.23
C LEU A 104 -2.48 12.77 0.55
N ARG A 105 -1.62 13.00 -0.45
CA ARG A 105 -0.40 13.80 -0.30
C ARG A 105 -0.66 15.27 0.02
N GLN A 106 -1.71 15.85 -0.58
CA GLN A 106 -2.14 17.22 -0.27
C GLN A 106 -2.76 17.33 1.12
N HIS A 107 -3.49 16.31 1.56
CA HIS A 107 -3.98 16.23 2.95
C HIS A 107 -2.83 16.09 3.96
N LEU A 108 -1.76 15.39 3.59
CA LEU A 108 -0.66 15.02 4.48
C LEU A 108 0.71 15.54 4.00
N PRO A 109 0.89 16.87 3.79
CA PRO A 109 2.07 17.40 3.13
C PRO A 109 3.37 17.21 3.94
N ARG A 110 3.24 17.08 5.26
CA ARG A 110 4.36 16.88 6.20
C ARG A 110 4.50 15.43 6.64
N SER A 111 3.66 14.51 6.14
CA SER A 111 3.72 13.11 6.57
C SER A 111 4.99 12.44 6.04
N PRO A 112 5.67 11.62 6.88
CA PRO A 112 6.82 10.85 6.44
C PRO A 112 6.44 9.72 5.47
N ILE A 113 5.15 9.38 5.32
CA ILE A 113 4.68 8.27 4.48
C ILE A 113 5.24 8.37 3.07
N PHE A 114 5.14 9.51 2.40
CA PHE A 114 5.59 9.65 1.01
C PHE A 114 7.10 9.56 0.87
N LYS A 115 7.86 10.09 1.85
CA LYS A 115 9.31 9.89 1.89
C LYS A 115 9.65 8.41 2.05
N CYS A 116 8.89 7.69 2.87
CA CYS A 116 9.08 6.27 3.09
C CYS A 116 8.66 5.43 1.87
N LEU A 117 7.56 5.76 1.18
CA LEU A 117 7.15 5.10 -0.07
C LEU A 117 8.19 5.28 -1.19
N ASN A 118 8.73 6.49 -1.36
CA ASN A 118 9.81 6.73 -2.32
C ASN A 118 11.06 5.92 -1.95
N ARG A 119 11.41 5.86 -0.66
CA ARG A 119 12.54 5.04 -0.19
C ARG A 119 12.28 3.56 -0.42
N TRP A 120 11.04 3.09 -0.24
CA TRP A 120 10.64 1.70 -0.48
C TRP A 120 10.88 1.32 -1.93
N GLU A 121 10.46 2.15 -2.88
CA GLU A 121 10.69 1.91 -4.31
C GLU A 121 12.19 1.82 -4.65
N LEU A 122 13.01 2.71 -4.08
CA LEU A 122 14.47 2.66 -4.24
C LEU A 122 15.07 1.38 -3.67
N LEU A 123 14.58 0.89 -2.52
CA LEU A 123 15.02 -0.38 -1.94
C LEU A 123 14.62 -1.57 -2.84
N GLN A 124 13.41 -1.58 -3.40
CA GLN A 124 13.00 -2.64 -4.33
C GLN A 124 13.91 -2.67 -5.57
N LYS A 125 14.23 -1.51 -6.15
CA LYS A 125 15.17 -1.39 -7.28
C LYS A 125 16.57 -1.89 -6.90
N GLY A 126 17.09 -1.45 -5.76
CA GLY A 126 18.41 -1.89 -5.28
C GLY A 126 18.49 -3.40 -5.05
N LYS A 127 17.44 -4.01 -4.49
CA LYS A 127 17.37 -5.48 -4.34
C LYS A 127 17.33 -6.18 -5.70
N ALA A 128 16.55 -5.67 -6.65
CA ALA A 128 16.47 -6.24 -8.01
C ALA A 128 17.85 -6.21 -8.71
N GLU A 129 18.58 -5.10 -8.62
CA GLU A 129 19.92 -4.96 -9.18
C GLU A 129 20.93 -5.94 -8.55
N ILE A 130 20.91 -6.09 -7.22
CA ILE A 130 21.79 -7.04 -6.53
C ILE A 130 21.42 -8.49 -6.89
N ASN A 131 20.13 -8.82 -6.91
CA ASN A 131 19.66 -10.14 -7.32
C ASN A 131 20.06 -10.47 -8.77
N GLN A 132 20.05 -9.49 -9.67
CA GLN A 132 20.54 -9.66 -11.03
C GLN A 132 22.04 -9.97 -11.06
N LYS A 133 22.86 -9.28 -10.25
CA LYS A 133 24.31 -9.54 -10.13
C LYS A 133 24.59 -10.94 -9.58
N ILE A 134 23.85 -11.34 -8.53
CA ILE A 134 23.93 -12.67 -7.94
C ILE A 134 23.53 -13.73 -8.97
N SER A 135 22.40 -13.55 -9.65
CA SER A 135 21.93 -14.46 -10.70
C SER A 135 22.97 -14.59 -11.81
N GLY A 136 23.59 -13.48 -12.23
CA GLY A 136 24.68 -13.47 -13.21
C GLY A 136 25.88 -14.32 -12.77
N ARG A 137 26.27 -14.26 -11.50
CA ARG A 137 27.34 -15.12 -10.95
C ARG A 137 26.94 -16.60 -10.86
N LEU A 138 25.65 -16.87 -10.63
CA LEU A 138 25.10 -18.23 -10.55
C LEU A 138 24.77 -18.84 -11.92
N LEU A 139 24.93 -18.10 -13.03
CA LEU A 139 24.73 -18.66 -14.37
C LEU A 139 25.76 -19.74 -14.70
N ASP A 140 27.00 -19.56 -14.25
CA ASP A 140 28.10 -20.51 -14.51
C ASP A 140 28.36 -21.45 -13.32
N ILE A 141 27.42 -22.37 -13.11
CA ILE A 141 27.51 -23.39 -12.06
C ILE A 141 28.75 -24.26 -12.22
N LYS A 142 29.22 -24.48 -13.46
CA LYS A 142 30.45 -25.25 -13.70
C LYS A 142 31.66 -24.57 -13.09
N VAL A 143 31.78 -23.24 -13.24
CA VAL A 143 32.85 -22.49 -12.58
C VAL A 143 32.71 -22.56 -11.06
N LEU A 144 31.49 -22.49 -10.52
CA LEU A 144 31.27 -22.62 -9.07
C LEU A 144 31.64 -24.01 -8.53
N LEU A 145 31.29 -25.08 -9.24
CA LEU A 145 31.66 -26.46 -8.88
C LEU A 145 33.18 -26.64 -8.91
N LYS A 146 33.86 -26.11 -9.92
CA LYS A 146 35.33 -26.09 -9.98
C LYS A 146 35.94 -25.31 -8.82
N LEU A 147 35.35 -24.17 -8.45
CA LEU A 147 35.76 -23.41 -7.28
C LEU A 147 35.49 -24.18 -5.97
N GLY A 148 34.52 -25.09 -5.93
CA GLY A 148 34.31 -26.05 -4.85
C GLY A 148 35.44 -27.08 -4.70
N GLY A 149 36.40 -27.10 -5.62
CA GLY A 149 37.59 -27.97 -5.53
C GLY A 149 37.35 -29.42 -5.96
N ASP A 150 36.17 -29.73 -6.50
CA ASP A 150 35.84 -31.02 -7.07
C ASP A 150 35.33 -30.80 -8.50
N ASP A 151 36.07 -31.30 -9.50
CA ASP A 151 35.64 -31.28 -10.90
C ASP A 151 34.59 -32.39 -11.09
N ILE A 152 33.34 -32.09 -10.75
CA ILE A 152 32.21 -33.01 -10.91
C ILE A 152 31.80 -33.01 -12.40
N LYS A 153 32.64 -33.65 -13.22
CA LYS A 153 32.45 -33.74 -14.68
C LYS A 153 31.19 -34.52 -15.06
N ASP A 154 30.76 -35.43 -14.19
CA ASP A 154 29.69 -36.38 -14.44
C ASP A 154 28.31 -35.89 -13.98
N LEU A 155 28.19 -34.64 -13.51
CA LEU A 155 26.88 -34.09 -13.13
C LEU A 155 26.07 -33.76 -14.40
N PRO A 156 24.89 -34.37 -14.62
CA PRO A 156 24.04 -34.07 -15.76
C PRO A 156 23.67 -32.60 -15.83
N LYS A 157 23.57 -32.06 -17.05
CA LYS A 157 23.29 -30.62 -17.26
C LYS A 157 21.90 -30.25 -16.76
N GLU A 158 20.93 -31.17 -16.83
CA GLU A 158 19.59 -30.97 -16.29
C GLU A 158 19.59 -30.69 -14.77
N ASN A 159 20.62 -31.13 -14.03
CA ASN A 159 20.70 -30.93 -12.58
C ASN A 159 21.23 -29.54 -12.20
N TYR A 160 21.75 -28.77 -13.18
CA TYR A 160 22.28 -27.43 -12.92
C TYR A 160 21.17 -26.44 -12.54
N SER A 161 19.97 -26.55 -13.10
CA SER A 161 18.85 -25.68 -12.70
C SER A 161 18.50 -25.90 -11.23
N SER A 162 18.38 -27.16 -10.79
CA SER A 162 18.11 -27.49 -9.39
C SER A 162 19.18 -26.93 -8.45
N LEU A 163 20.47 -27.03 -8.80
CA LEU A 163 21.55 -26.42 -8.02
C LEU A 163 21.46 -24.89 -7.99
N ARG A 164 21.09 -24.25 -9.10
CA ARG A 164 20.88 -22.80 -9.13
C ARG A 164 19.79 -22.39 -8.15
N ASP A 165 18.68 -23.12 -8.17
CA ASP A 165 17.50 -22.82 -7.36
C ASP A 165 17.79 -23.03 -5.87
N ILE A 166 18.54 -24.07 -5.53
CA ILE A 166 19.06 -24.29 -4.17
C ILE A 166 19.91 -23.10 -3.72
N LEU A 167 20.90 -22.68 -4.52
CA LEU A 167 21.82 -21.60 -4.13
C LEU A 167 21.10 -20.25 -4.04
N ASN A 168 20.16 -19.97 -4.96
CA ASN A 168 19.29 -18.80 -4.87
C ASN A 168 18.48 -18.81 -3.57
N HIS A 169 17.90 -19.95 -3.22
CA HIS A 169 17.16 -20.10 -1.97
C HIS A 169 18.04 -19.91 -0.73
N GLN A 170 19.25 -20.48 -0.71
CA GLN A 170 20.21 -20.26 0.39
C GLN A 170 20.53 -18.78 0.57
N ILE A 171 20.82 -18.07 -0.53
CA ILE A 171 21.13 -16.64 -0.52
C ILE A 171 19.96 -15.84 0.03
N GLU A 172 18.73 -16.15 -0.37
CA GLU A 172 17.53 -15.50 0.14
C GLU A 172 17.38 -15.73 1.66
N CYS A 173 17.55 -16.97 2.12
CA CYS A 173 17.50 -17.30 3.55
C CYS A 173 18.57 -16.53 4.36
N TRP A 174 19.82 -16.55 3.93
CA TRP A 174 20.91 -15.83 4.61
C TRP A 174 20.67 -14.32 4.63
N SER A 175 20.19 -13.76 3.53
CA SER A 175 19.96 -12.31 3.42
C SER A 175 18.74 -11.86 4.23
N THR A 176 17.76 -12.73 4.45
CA THR A 176 16.56 -12.41 5.26
C THR A 176 16.71 -12.78 6.73
N GLY A 177 17.81 -13.44 7.12
CA GLY A 177 18.01 -13.95 8.47
C GLY A 177 17.14 -15.17 8.81
N VAL A 178 16.52 -15.79 7.80
CA VAL A 178 15.79 -17.06 7.94
C VAL A 178 16.79 -18.21 8.00
N LYS A 179 16.47 -19.25 8.79
CA LYS A 179 17.30 -20.44 8.88
C LYS A 179 17.44 -21.08 7.49
N ALA A 180 18.67 -21.10 6.99
CA ALA A 180 19.01 -21.71 5.72
C ALA A 180 19.11 -23.24 5.84
N LEU A 181 19.36 -23.92 4.71
CA LEU A 181 19.55 -25.36 4.74
C LEU A 181 20.94 -25.66 5.33
N ASP A 182 21.05 -26.84 5.93
CA ASP A 182 22.28 -27.34 6.51
C ASP A 182 22.69 -28.60 5.75
N VAL A 183 23.83 -28.54 5.04
CA VAL A 183 24.35 -29.67 4.26
C VAL A 183 24.51 -30.95 5.11
N SER A 184 24.76 -30.84 6.41
CA SER A 184 24.89 -32.02 7.28
C SER A 184 23.55 -32.72 7.55
N ARG A 185 22.46 -31.94 7.66
CA ARG A 185 21.12 -32.42 8.04
C ARG A 185 20.19 -32.61 6.85
N ASP A 186 20.20 -31.67 5.93
CA ASP A 186 19.18 -31.52 4.90
C ASP A 186 19.62 -32.13 3.55
N PHE A 187 20.89 -32.51 3.39
CA PHE A 187 21.39 -33.24 2.22
C PHE A 187 21.21 -34.75 2.41
N VAL A 188 20.27 -35.32 1.67
CA VAL A 188 19.85 -36.73 1.79
C VAL A 188 20.13 -37.47 0.49
N MET A 189 20.78 -38.63 0.61
CA MET A 189 20.98 -39.57 -0.49
C MET A 189 20.15 -40.83 -0.20
N LYS A 190 19.17 -41.14 -1.03
CA LYS A 190 18.35 -42.35 -0.91
C LYS A 190 18.88 -43.40 -1.89
N ASP A 191 19.15 -44.60 -1.39
CA ASP A 191 19.62 -45.70 -2.21
C ASP A 191 18.50 -46.23 -3.11
N THR A 192 18.75 -46.30 -4.42
CA THR A 192 17.84 -46.86 -5.42
C THR A 192 18.46 -48.03 -6.19
N GLY A 193 19.56 -48.60 -5.67
CA GLY A 193 20.31 -49.70 -6.28
C GLY A 193 21.73 -49.26 -6.64
N GLU A 194 22.06 -49.21 -7.93
CA GLU A 194 23.38 -48.76 -8.39
C GLU A 194 23.57 -47.24 -8.30
N LEU A 195 22.46 -46.50 -8.19
CA LEU A 195 22.42 -45.04 -8.09
C LEU A 195 21.80 -44.61 -6.76
N VAL A 196 22.03 -43.36 -6.42
CA VAL A 196 21.39 -42.67 -5.30
C VAL A 196 20.57 -41.49 -5.80
N ASP A 197 19.37 -41.34 -5.27
CA ASP A 197 18.55 -40.14 -5.44
C ASP A 197 19.00 -39.06 -4.45
N VAL A 198 19.55 -37.97 -4.97
CA VAL A 198 20.13 -36.90 -4.16
C VAL A 198 19.15 -35.75 -4.01
N ASN A 199 18.84 -35.41 -2.77
CA ASN A 199 17.95 -34.32 -2.41
C ASN A 199 18.67 -33.36 -1.44
N TYR A 200 18.38 -32.06 -1.56
CA TYR A 200 18.82 -31.06 -0.59
C TYR A 200 17.62 -30.23 -0.13
N GLY A 201 17.14 -30.49 1.08
CA GLY A 201 15.86 -29.99 1.56
C GLY A 201 14.71 -30.49 0.68
N ARG A 202 13.95 -29.56 0.08
CA ARG A 202 12.85 -29.87 -0.86
C ARG A 202 13.28 -30.03 -2.31
N TYR A 203 14.56 -29.80 -2.62
CA TYR A 203 15.05 -29.76 -3.99
C TYR A 203 15.61 -31.12 -4.37
N ASN A 204 15.05 -31.73 -5.41
CA ASN A 204 15.62 -32.92 -6.02
C ASN A 204 16.75 -32.50 -6.96
N ILE A 205 17.96 -32.98 -6.69
CA ILE A 205 19.12 -32.73 -7.54
C ILE A 205 19.18 -33.75 -8.66
N GLY A 206 18.79 -35.01 -8.40
CA GLY A 206 18.68 -36.08 -9.38
C GLY A 206 19.40 -37.36 -8.96
N MET A 207 19.34 -38.35 -9.85
CA MET A 207 19.99 -39.66 -9.68
C MET A 207 21.48 -39.56 -10.07
N MET A 208 22.37 -40.10 -9.25
CA MET A 208 23.81 -40.16 -9.53
C MET A 208 24.51 -41.28 -8.76
N SER A 209 25.78 -41.55 -9.03
CA SER A 209 26.56 -42.50 -8.23
C SER A 209 26.77 -41.97 -6.80
N LYS A 210 26.95 -42.87 -5.84
CA LYS A 210 27.22 -42.52 -4.43
C LYS A 210 28.49 -41.67 -4.27
N ASP A 211 29.52 -41.91 -5.09
CA ASP A 211 30.75 -41.10 -5.09
C ASP A 211 30.45 -39.66 -5.56
N THR A 212 29.77 -39.51 -6.69
CA THR A 212 29.35 -38.20 -7.22
C THR A 212 28.49 -37.44 -6.20
N GLY A 213 27.56 -38.12 -5.52
CA GLY A 213 26.74 -37.53 -4.47
C GLY A 213 27.55 -36.99 -3.29
N ASN A 214 28.56 -37.74 -2.82
CA ASN A 214 29.45 -37.29 -1.75
C ASN A 214 30.32 -36.10 -2.16
N ARG A 215 30.87 -36.13 -3.39
CA ARG A 215 31.65 -35.01 -3.94
C ARG A 215 30.79 -33.76 -4.09
N LEU A 216 29.54 -33.93 -4.53
CA LEU A 216 28.58 -32.84 -4.61
C LEU A 216 28.26 -32.24 -3.24
N LYS A 217 28.04 -33.08 -2.22
CA LYS A 217 27.83 -32.63 -0.83
C LYS A 217 28.96 -31.71 -0.36
N ASN A 218 30.21 -32.13 -0.58
CA ASN A 218 31.39 -31.35 -0.20
C ASN A 218 31.54 -30.07 -1.04
N ALA A 219 31.28 -30.14 -2.34
CA ALA A 219 31.33 -28.99 -3.24
C ALA A 219 30.30 -27.93 -2.84
N ILE A 220 29.05 -28.32 -2.56
CA ILE A 220 28.00 -27.41 -2.10
C ILE A 220 28.42 -26.71 -0.82
N SER A 221 28.89 -27.44 0.20
CA SER A 221 29.32 -26.83 1.47
C SER A 221 30.42 -25.76 1.26
N LYS A 222 31.41 -26.03 0.40
CA LYS A 222 32.46 -25.07 0.08
C LYS A 222 31.95 -23.88 -0.74
N ILE A 223 31.02 -24.10 -1.67
CA ILE A 223 30.37 -23.04 -2.45
C ILE A 223 29.58 -22.12 -1.53
N GLU A 224 28.78 -22.68 -0.62
CA GLU A 224 27.99 -21.90 0.35
C GLU A 224 28.88 -21.01 1.21
N GLN A 225 29.99 -21.54 1.74
CA GLN A 225 30.97 -20.76 2.49
C GLN A 225 31.60 -19.62 1.68
N LYS A 226 31.76 -19.79 0.36
CA LYS A 226 32.26 -18.74 -0.53
C LYS A 226 31.20 -17.70 -0.82
N ILE A 227 29.96 -18.11 -1.09
CA ILE A 227 28.83 -17.22 -1.34
C ILE A 227 28.55 -16.33 -0.12
N LEU A 228 28.64 -16.88 1.09
CA LEU A 228 28.50 -16.10 2.33
C LEU A 228 29.52 -14.95 2.45
N LYS A 229 30.65 -15.03 1.74
CA LYS A 229 31.67 -13.97 1.70
C LYS A 229 31.42 -12.94 0.59
N TRP A 230 30.45 -13.17 -0.29
CA TRP A 230 30.13 -12.24 -1.35
C TRP A 230 29.57 -10.93 -0.78
N GLU A 231 30.11 -9.83 -1.27
CA GLU A 231 29.69 -8.49 -0.88
C GLU A 231 28.22 -8.24 -1.27
N GLU A 232 27.78 -8.84 -2.37
CA GLU A 232 26.40 -8.78 -2.85
C GLU A 232 25.41 -9.38 -1.83
N VAL A 233 25.77 -10.50 -1.19
CA VAL A 233 24.90 -11.18 -0.20
C VAL A 233 24.79 -10.34 1.07
N LYS A 234 25.91 -9.73 1.53
CA LYS A 234 25.90 -8.82 2.67
C LYS A 234 25.02 -7.60 2.42
N LYS A 235 25.21 -6.93 1.27
CA LYS A 235 24.41 -5.77 0.85
C LYS A 235 22.93 -6.13 0.70
N LEU A 236 22.63 -7.30 0.16
CA LEU A 236 21.25 -7.78 0.06
C LEU A 236 20.62 -7.92 1.46
N GLY A 237 21.37 -8.45 2.43
CA GLY A 237 20.94 -8.52 3.83
C GLY A 237 20.69 -7.16 4.45
N GLU A 238 21.57 -6.18 4.24
CA GLU A 238 21.38 -4.80 4.69
C GLU A 238 20.10 -4.18 4.12
N LEU A 239 19.82 -4.41 2.83
CA LEU A 239 18.60 -3.94 2.17
C LEU A 239 17.33 -4.59 2.76
N TYR A 240 17.35 -5.89 3.09
CA TYR A 240 16.21 -6.55 3.74
C TYR A 240 15.97 -6.04 5.16
N ILE A 241 17.03 -5.75 5.92
CA ILE A 241 16.91 -5.14 7.25
C ILE A 241 16.30 -3.73 7.13
N GLU A 242 16.81 -2.93 6.19
CA GLU A 242 16.27 -1.59 5.95
C GLU A 242 14.81 -1.64 5.50
N GLU A 243 14.48 -2.55 4.58
CA GLU A 243 13.11 -2.79 4.11
C GLU A 243 12.19 -3.12 5.28
N THR A 244 12.61 -4.02 6.19
CA THR A 244 11.80 -4.41 7.35
C THR A 244 11.54 -3.22 8.28
N ARG A 245 12.56 -2.40 8.55
CA ARG A 245 12.42 -1.19 9.39
C ARG A 245 11.50 -0.17 8.74
N LEU A 246 11.68 0.07 7.44
CA LEU A 246 10.88 1.01 6.66
C LEU A 246 9.42 0.56 6.57
N ARG A 247 9.20 -0.75 6.38
CA ARG A 247 7.88 -1.37 6.35
C ARG A 247 7.11 -1.11 7.64
N ASN A 248 7.73 -1.40 8.78
CA ASN A 248 7.08 -1.24 10.08
C ASN A 248 6.72 0.23 10.30
N LYS A 249 7.65 1.16 10.02
CA LYS A 249 7.39 2.60 10.09
C LYS A 249 6.24 3.05 9.18
N LEU A 250 6.18 2.56 7.95
CA LEU A 250 5.08 2.86 7.02
C LEU A 250 3.75 2.34 7.55
N LEU A 251 3.72 1.09 8.01
CA LEU A 251 2.51 0.48 8.55
C LEU A 251 2.01 1.21 9.79
N ASP A 252 2.89 1.65 10.68
CA ASP A 252 2.53 2.43 11.87
C ASP A 252 1.85 3.75 11.48
N GLU A 253 2.44 4.50 10.54
CA GLU A 253 1.89 5.78 10.06
C GLU A 253 0.55 5.61 9.34
N LEU A 254 0.44 4.58 8.50
CA LEU A 254 -0.81 4.26 7.78
C LEU A 254 -1.90 3.77 8.75
N GLN A 255 -1.53 3.00 9.77
CA GLN A 255 -2.45 2.53 10.80
C GLN A 255 -3.04 3.69 11.60
N VAL A 256 -2.25 4.73 11.90
CA VAL A 256 -2.77 5.95 12.57
C VAL A 256 -3.87 6.60 11.74
N ILE A 257 -3.69 6.70 10.41
CA ILE A 257 -4.71 7.28 9.51
C ILE A 257 -5.96 6.40 9.49
N LYS A 258 -5.78 5.09 9.30
CA LYS A 258 -6.87 4.11 9.30
C LYS A 258 -7.70 4.17 10.59
N LEU A 259 -7.06 4.22 11.75
CA LEU A 259 -7.73 4.26 13.06
C LEU A 259 -8.45 5.58 13.31
N ARG A 260 -7.87 6.71 12.86
CA ARG A 260 -8.52 8.03 12.98
C ARG A 260 -9.74 8.18 12.09
N ARG A 261 -9.81 7.41 10.98
CA ARG A 261 -10.86 7.49 9.95
C ARG A 261 -11.03 8.86 9.30
N VAL A 262 -10.14 9.80 9.60
CA VAL A 262 -10.16 11.18 9.13
C VAL A 262 -8.74 11.55 8.74
N VAL A 263 -8.59 12.06 7.54
CA VAL A 263 -7.31 12.60 7.06
C VAL A 263 -7.31 14.11 7.23
N PRO A 264 -6.41 14.69 8.04
CA PRO A 264 -6.37 16.14 8.24
C PRO A 264 -6.04 16.88 6.93
N GLY A 265 -6.28 18.19 6.90
CA GLY A 265 -5.96 19.03 5.74
C GLY A 265 -7.05 19.04 4.67
N ARG A 266 -6.70 19.55 3.49
CA ARG A 266 -7.57 19.65 2.31
C ARG A 266 -6.79 19.25 1.08
N CYS A 267 -7.48 18.71 0.09
CA CYS A 267 -6.94 18.51 -1.25
C CYS A 267 -7.85 19.16 -2.29
N ARG A 268 -7.37 19.24 -3.53
CA ARG A 268 -8.12 19.78 -4.68
C ARG A 268 -9.43 19.05 -4.99
N TYR A 269 -9.61 17.86 -4.42
CA TYR A 269 -10.79 17.02 -4.62
C TYR A 269 -11.77 17.07 -3.44
N CYS A 270 -11.46 17.79 -2.37
CA CYS A 270 -12.39 17.96 -1.25
C CYS A 270 -13.67 18.64 -1.75
N PRO A 271 -14.86 18.09 -1.43
CA PRO A 271 -16.13 18.76 -1.66
C PRO A 271 -16.17 20.15 -0.99
N ILE A 272 -16.71 21.14 -1.71
CA ILE A 272 -16.85 22.55 -1.30
C ILE A 272 -18.33 22.92 -1.24
#